data_AF-A0A6J5ZMW6-F1
#
_entry.id   AF-A0A6J5ZMW6-F1
#
_cell.length_a   1.000
_cell.length_b   1.000
_cell.length_c   1.000
_cell.angle_alpha   90.00
_cell.angle_beta   90.00
_cell.angle_gamma   90.00
#
_symmetry.space_group_name_H-M   'P 1'
#
loop_
_entity.id
_entity.type
_entity.pdbx_description
1 polymer ?
#
loop_
_entity_poly.entity_id
_entity_poly.type
_entity_poly.pdbx_seq_one_letter_code
_entity_poly.pdbx_strand_id
1 'polypeptide(L)'
;MESIGVAEVRALGALNDSKQHDADAREALLPIVMATAKRVAVVSRSARSIDERGLHRTNLAALRDSLKRVASQGCVCLVDGFEVPAFEHEQRAVVGGDGLSAAIAAASIVAKVTRDRLMVRAGSEMPHWRFEEHFGYATPTHREAIIANGVSPIHRLSFKSSAYEQIAL
;
A
#
# COMPACT_ATOMS: atom_id res chain seq x y z
N MET A 1 22.53 -16.20 12.19
CA MET A 1 21.67 -15.00 12.09
C MET A 1 22.64 -13.87 11.82
N GLU A 2 22.83 -13.50 10.56
CA GLU A 2 23.75 -12.41 10.21
C GLU A 2 23.24 -11.13 10.89
N SER A 3 24.11 -10.52 11.68
CA SER A 3 23.82 -9.29 12.41
C SER A 3 23.69 -8.16 11.39
N ILE A 4 22.58 -7.42 11.45
CA ILE A 4 22.41 -6.16 10.71
C ILE A 4 23.58 -5.25 11.08
N GLY A 5 24.30 -4.72 10.09
CA GLY A 5 25.47 -3.88 10.29
C GLY A 5 25.11 -2.47 10.77
N VAL A 6 26.07 -1.75 11.36
CA VAL A 6 25.86 -0.37 11.86
C VAL A 6 25.38 0.58 10.76
N ALA A 7 25.84 0.39 9.52
CA ALA A 7 25.42 1.18 8.37
C ALA A 7 23.92 0.95 8.03
N GLU A 8 23.47 -0.30 8.09
CA GLU A 8 22.07 -0.67 7.85
C GLU A 8 21.15 -0.14 8.96
N VAL A 9 21.58 -0.25 10.23
CA VAL A 9 20.85 0.35 11.37
C VAL A 9 20.71 1.86 11.19
N ARG A 10 21.77 2.56 10.79
CA ARG A 10 21.73 4.01 10.54
C ARG A 10 20.79 4.35 9.37
N ALA A 11 20.82 3.57 8.30
CA ALA A 11 19.94 3.76 7.15
C ALA A 11 18.47 3.51 7.49
N LEU A 12 18.18 2.51 8.33
CA LEU A 12 16.85 2.26 8.87
C LEU A 12 16.38 3.36 9.85
N GLY A 13 17.30 4.12 10.44
CA GLY A 13 16.96 5.30 11.25
C GLY A 13 16.27 6.41 10.45
N ALA A 14 16.36 6.38 9.11
CA ALA A 14 15.61 7.26 8.23
C ALA A 14 14.18 6.78 7.99
N LEU A 15 13.78 5.57 8.43
CA LEU A 15 12.39 5.12 8.40
C LEU A 15 11.56 5.97 9.36
N ASN A 16 10.92 7.02 8.84
CA ASN A 16 9.90 7.78 9.55
C ASN A 16 8.53 7.58 8.87
N ASP A 17 7.54 8.40 9.24
CA ASP A 17 6.23 8.42 8.57
C ASP A 17 6.41 8.48 7.04
N SER A 18 6.06 7.38 6.36
CA SER A 18 6.18 7.23 4.91
C SER A 18 5.49 8.34 4.08
N LYS A 19 4.62 9.14 4.70
CA LYS A 19 3.96 10.32 4.12
C LYS A 19 4.81 11.58 4.19
N GLN A 20 5.84 11.63 5.04
CA GLN A 20 6.85 12.69 5.10
C GLN A 20 7.97 12.48 4.08
N HIS A 21 8.13 11.26 3.58
CA HIS A 21 9.03 10.96 2.49
C HIS A 21 8.36 11.25 1.13
N ASP A 22 9.09 11.94 0.26
CA ASP A 22 8.75 12.04 -1.15
C ASP A 22 8.93 10.68 -1.87
N ALA A 23 8.58 10.64 -3.16
CA ALA A 23 8.66 9.41 -3.93
C ALA A 23 10.09 8.87 -4.02
N ASP A 24 11.07 9.75 -4.22
CA ASP A 24 12.49 9.40 -4.39
C ASP A 24 13.09 8.85 -3.10
N ALA A 25 12.79 9.45 -1.95
CA ALA A 25 13.21 8.95 -0.65
C ALA A 25 12.65 7.54 -0.36
N ARG A 26 11.38 7.28 -0.71
CA ARG A 26 10.79 5.94 -0.54
C ARG A 26 11.45 4.89 -1.46
N GLU A 27 11.72 5.26 -2.71
CA GLU A 27 12.43 4.41 -3.66
C GLU A 27 13.86 4.09 -3.20
N ALA A 28 14.56 5.06 -2.60
CA ALA A 28 15.89 4.85 -2.02
C ALA A 28 15.87 3.95 -0.76
N LEU A 29 14.81 4.03 0.06
CA LEU A 29 14.64 3.21 1.25
C LEU A 29 14.23 1.76 0.96
N LEU A 30 13.50 1.52 -0.13
CA LEU A 30 13.00 0.17 -0.46
C LEU A 30 14.14 -0.88 -0.54
N PRO A 31 15.26 -0.68 -1.26
CA PRO A 31 16.36 -1.65 -1.29
C PRO A 31 16.92 -1.98 0.09
N ILE A 32 17.03 -0.98 0.97
CA ILE A 32 17.52 -1.14 2.35
C ILE A 32 16.55 -2.01 3.16
N VAL A 33 15.24 -1.72 3.06
CA VAL A 33 14.20 -2.55 3.70
C VAL A 33 14.26 -3.98 3.19
N MET A 34 14.37 -4.18 1.88
CA MET A 34 14.40 -5.51 1.27
C MET A 34 15.66 -6.32 1.66
N ALA A 35 16.81 -5.65 1.85
CA ALA A 35 18.04 -6.29 2.27
C ALA A 35 18.05 -6.65 3.76
N THR A 36 17.38 -5.86 4.61
CA THR A 36 17.41 -6.01 6.07
C THR A 36 16.25 -6.82 6.63
N ALA A 37 15.09 -6.81 5.98
CA ALA A 37 13.92 -7.53 6.44
C ALA A 37 14.09 -9.05 6.28
N LYS A 38 13.91 -9.80 7.37
CA LYS A 38 13.95 -11.27 7.36
C LYS A 38 12.95 -11.89 6.37
N ARG A 39 11.78 -11.28 6.22
CA ARG A 39 10.77 -11.68 5.24
C ARG A 39 9.89 -10.49 4.88
N VAL A 40 9.57 -10.39 3.59
CA VAL A 40 8.63 -9.41 3.05
C VAL A 40 7.58 -10.14 2.24
N ALA A 41 6.33 -9.73 2.38
CA ALA A 41 5.23 -10.21 1.56
C ALA A 41 4.35 -9.04 1.13
N VAL A 42 3.94 -9.06 -0.14
CA VAL A 42 2.96 -8.11 -0.68
C VAL A 42 1.74 -8.88 -1.12
N VAL A 43 0.56 -8.40 -0.69
CA VAL A 43 -0.73 -8.92 -1.11
C VAL A 43 -1.53 -7.80 -1.75
N SER A 44 -1.97 -8.02 -2.98
CA SER A 44 -2.83 -7.09 -3.71
C SER A 44 -4.25 -7.66 -3.86
N ARG A 45 -5.21 -6.75 -4.03
CA ARG A 45 -6.63 -7.05 -4.29
C ARG A 45 -7.10 -6.17 -5.44
N SER A 46 -7.86 -6.76 -6.36
CA SER A 46 -8.36 -6.06 -7.55
C SER A 46 -9.45 -5.07 -7.19
N ALA A 47 -9.72 -4.12 -8.10
CA ALA A 47 -10.85 -3.22 -8.00
C ALA A 47 -12.19 -3.99 -7.89
N ARG A 48 -12.36 -5.03 -8.71
CA ARG A 48 -13.52 -5.95 -8.63
C ARG A 48 -13.72 -6.54 -7.24
N SER A 49 -12.66 -7.06 -6.60
CA SER A 49 -12.77 -7.61 -5.24
C SER A 49 -13.14 -6.55 -4.20
N ILE A 50 -12.73 -5.30 -4.40
CA ILE A 50 -13.14 -4.18 -3.55
C ILE A 50 -14.62 -3.86 -3.78
N ASP A 51 -15.06 -3.80 -5.03
CA ASP A 51 -16.45 -3.51 -5.37
C ASP A 51 -17.43 -4.57 -4.85
N GLU A 52 -17.06 -5.85 -4.92
CA GLU A 52 -17.90 -6.96 -4.45
C GLU A 52 -18.03 -7.03 -2.91
N ARG A 53 -16.97 -6.65 -2.18
CA ARG A 53 -16.86 -6.94 -0.73
C ARG A 53 -16.79 -5.72 0.17
N GLY A 54 -16.53 -4.54 -0.41
CA GLY A 54 -16.26 -3.29 0.30
C GLY A 54 -14.79 -3.13 0.68
N LEU A 55 -14.31 -1.87 0.64
CA LEU A 55 -12.92 -1.50 0.88
C LEU A 55 -12.37 -2.00 2.21
N HIS A 56 -13.07 -1.74 3.32
CA HIS A 56 -12.58 -2.08 4.65
C HIS A 56 -12.37 -3.59 4.84
N ARG A 57 -13.36 -4.40 4.41
CA ARG A 57 -13.27 -5.86 4.49
C ARG A 57 -12.16 -6.42 3.61
N THR A 58 -11.97 -5.84 2.43
CA THR A 58 -10.91 -6.23 1.50
C THR A 58 -9.53 -5.86 2.03
N ASN A 59 -9.37 -4.68 2.66
CA ASN A 59 -8.12 -4.27 3.30
C ASN A 59 -7.76 -5.18 4.47
N LEU A 60 -8.69 -5.48 5.38
CA LEU A 60 -8.44 -6.40 6.49
C LEU A 60 -8.05 -7.81 6.00
N ALA A 61 -8.69 -8.30 4.93
CA ALA A 61 -8.34 -9.59 4.34
C ALA A 61 -6.95 -9.57 3.70
N ALA A 62 -6.56 -8.49 3.03
CA ALA A 62 -5.21 -8.35 2.46
C ALA A 62 -4.16 -8.27 3.57
N LEU A 63 -4.41 -7.50 4.63
CA LEU A 63 -3.51 -7.39 5.79
C LEU A 63 -3.35 -8.74 6.49
N ARG A 64 -4.44 -9.48 6.72
CA ARG A 64 -4.38 -10.84 7.29
C ARG A 64 -3.49 -11.77 6.47
N ASP A 65 -3.68 -11.78 5.15
CA ASP A 65 -2.91 -12.65 4.26
C ASP A 65 -1.44 -12.26 4.18
N SER A 66 -1.14 -10.95 4.23
CA SER A 66 0.24 -10.45 4.32
C SER A 66 0.89 -10.90 5.62
N LEU A 67 0.21 -10.74 6.76
CA LEU A 67 0.71 -11.15 8.07
C LEU A 67 0.96 -12.65 8.15
N LYS A 68 0.04 -13.50 7.66
CA LYS A 68 0.22 -14.96 7.62
C LYS A 68 1.47 -15.41 6.86
N ARG A 69 1.90 -14.64 5.85
CA ARG A 69 3.11 -14.94 5.07
C ARG A 69 4.39 -14.58 5.82
N VAL A 70 4.35 -13.57 6.69
CA VAL A 70 5.54 -13.05 7.39
C VAL A 70 5.67 -13.48 8.84
N ALA A 71 4.56 -13.77 9.51
CA ALA A 71 4.53 -14.16 10.92
C ALA A 71 5.28 -15.48 11.17
N SER A 72 5.80 -15.61 12.38
CA SER A 72 6.47 -16.81 12.88
C SER A 72 6.03 -17.10 14.30
N GLN A 73 6.25 -18.33 14.77
CA GLN A 73 5.91 -18.70 16.15
C GLN A 73 6.58 -17.75 17.16
N GLY A 74 5.80 -17.27 18.13
CA GLY A 74 6.26 -16.37 19.18
C GLY A 74 6.45 -14.89 18.78
N CYS A 75 6.09 -14.48 17.56
CA CYS A 75 6.15 -13.05 17.19
C CYS A 75 4.90 -12.28 17.63
N VAL A 76 5.07 -10.97 17.83
CA VAL A 76 3.98 -10.00 17.93
C VAL A 76 3.87 -9.25 16.62
N CYS A 77 2.69 -9.26 16.00
CA CYS A 77 2.41 -8.53 14.77
C CYS A 77 1.94 -7.11 15.08
N LEU A 78 2.74 -6.10 14.71
CA LEU A 78 2.33 -4.70 14.79
C LEU A 78 1.53 -4.33 13.55
N VAL A 79 0.33 -3.76 13.74
CA VAL A 79 -0.57 -3.36 12.64
C VAL A 79 -0.94 -1.88 12.77
N ASP A 80 -0.92 -1.15 11.65
CA ASP A 80 -1.30 0.26 11.64
C ASP A 80 -2.82 0.42 11.70
N GLY A 81 -3.31 1.16 12.70
CA GLY A 81 -4.72 1.51 12.86
C GLY A 81 -5.56 0.45 13.57
N PHE A 82 -5.86 -0.69 12.94
CA PHE A 82 -6.89 -1.62 13.42
C PHE A 82 -6.40 -3.05 13.58
N GLU A 83 -6.96 -3.75 14.57
CA GLU A 83 -6.79 -5.19 14.72
C GLU A 83 -7.38 -5.96 13.53
N VAL A 84 -6.70 -7.03 13.17
CA VAL A 84 -7.10 -7.98 12.14
C VAL A 84 -7.92 -9.09 12.79
N PRO A 85 -9.23 -9.21 12.50
CA PRO A 85 -10.05 -10.26 13.08
C PRO A 85 -9.57 -11.66 12.65
N ALA A 86 -9.79 -12.67 13.48
CA ALA A 86 -9.51 -14.08 13.17
C ALA A 86 -8.06 -14.32 12.67
N PHE A 87 -7.09 -13.83 13.45
CA PHE A 87 -5.66 -13.99 13.19
C PHE A 87 -5.01 -14.68 14.39
N GLU A 88 -4.13 -15.65 14.10
CA GLU A 88 -3.66 -16.65 15.08
C GLU A 88 -2.46 -16.21 15.93
N HIS A 89 -1.75 -15.15 15.51
CA HIS A 89 -0.62 -14.60 16.24
C HIS A 89 -1.05 -13.42 17.11
N GLU A 90 -0.29 -13.19 18.20
CA GLU A 90 -0.44 -11.96 18.99
C GLU A 90 -0.28 -10.76 18.06
N GLN A 91 -1.18 -9.78 18.21
CA GLN A 91 -1.16 -8.57 17.42
C GLN A 91 -1.35 -7.35 18.31
N ARG A 92 -0.81 -6.22 17.87
CA ARG A 92 -0.99 -4.93 18.52
C ARG A 92 -1.30 -3.88 17.47
N ALA A 93 -2.49 -3.29 17.56
CA ALA A 93 -2.85 -2.13 16.78
C ALA A 93 -2.08 -0.90 17.30
N VAL A 94 -1.44 -0.19 16.38
CA VAL A 94 -0.69 1.03 16.66
C VAL A 94 -1.29 2.13 15.80
N VAL A 95 -1.91 3.12 16.44
CA VAL A 95 -2.49 4.27 15.73
C VAL A 95 -1.35 5.21 15.30
N GLY A 96 -1.25 5.51 14.00
CA GLY A 96 -0.11 6.29 13.47
C GLY A 96 1.19 5.49 13.54
N GLY A 97 1.10 4.18 13.28
CA GLY A 97 2.20 3.26 13.52
C GLY A 97 3.41 3.50 12.62
N ASP A 98 3.23 4.12 11.46
CA ASP A 98 4.30 4.52 10.55
C ASP A 98 5.27 5.54 11.18
N GLY A 99 4.80 6.41 12.07
CA GLY A 99 5.66 7.32 12.83
C GLY A 99 6.25 6.74 14.12
N LEU A 100 5.77 5.56 14.56
CA LEU A 100 6.08 5.00 15.88
C LEU A 100 6.81 3.64 15.83
N SER A 101 6.80 2.97 14.69
CA SER A 101 7.36 1.63 14.52
C SER A 101 8.09 1.50 13.19
N ALA A 102 9.40 1.21 13.27
CA ALA A 102 10.22 0.95 12.09
C ALA A 102 9.69 -0.21 11.23
N ALA A 103 9.08 -1.23 11.85
CA ALA A 103 8.48 -2.34 11.12
C ALA A 103 7.24 -1.92 10.32
N ILE A 104 6.39 -1.06 10.91
CA ILE A 104 5.22 -0.51 10.22
C ILE A 104 5.67 0.46 9.12
N ALA A 105 6.63 1.35 9.40
CA ALA A 105 7.20 2.27 8.42
C ALA A 105 7.78 1.52 7.21
N ALA A 106 8.58 0.47 7.44
CA ALA A 106 9.14 -0.38 6.40
C ALA A 106 8.04 -1.05 5.56
N ALA A 107 7.01 -1.61 6.20
CA ALA A 107 5.87 -2.21 5.48
C ALA A 107 5.10 -1.18 4.64
N SER A 108 4.91 0.04 5.16
CA SER A 108 4.25 1.15 4.46
C SER A 108 5.04 1.59 3.22
N ILE A 109 6.37 1.66 3.30
CA ILE A 109 7.24 1.94 2.14
C ILE A 109 7.09 0.86 1.07
N VAL A 110 7.19 -0.42 1.46
CA VAL A 110 7.03 -1.55 0.52
C VAL A 110 5.67 -1.49 -0.17
N ALA A 111 4.60 -1.25 0.60
CA ALA A 111 3.25 -1.16 0.08
C ALA A 111 3.09 0.02 -0.90
N LYS A 112 3.58 1.22 -0.52
CA LYS A 112 3.45 2.43 -1.31
C LYS A 112 4.25 2.36 -2.61
N VAL A 113 5.53 1.99 -2.55
CA VAL A 113 6.36 1.86 -3.76
C VAL A 113 5.80 0.79 -4.69
N THR A 114 5.36 -0.35 -4.17
CA THR A 114 4.75 -1.39 -5.02
C THR A 114 3.46 -0.91 -5.68
N ARG A 115 2.61 -0.19 -4.94
CA ARG A 115 1.36 0.37 -5.44
C ARG A 115 1.60 1.41 -6.53
N ASP A 116 2.58 2.28 -6.35
CA ASP A 116 2.90 3.37 -7.28
C ASP A 116 3.48 2.81 -8.58
N ARG A 117 4.42 1.85 -8.49
CA ARG A 117 4.95 1.12 -9.66
C ARG A 117 3.84 0.40 -10.45
N LEU A 118 2.84 -0.17 -9.78
CA LEU A 118 1.68 -0.77 -10.45
C LEU A 118 0.88 0.28 -11.24
N MET A 119 0.73 1.50 -10.72
CA MET A 119 0.02 2.57 -11.44
C MET A 119 0.81 3.14 -12.60
N VAL A 120 2.13 3.28 -12.46
CA VAL A 120 3.00 3.68 -13.57
C VAL A 120 2.89 2.67 -14.71
N ARG A 121 2.92 1.37 -14.38
CA ARG A 121 2.70 0.31 -15.37
C ARG A 121 1.30 0.38 -15.98
N ALA A 122 0.27 0.59 -15.16
CA ALA A 122 -1.09 0.75 -15.67
C ALA A 122 -1.23 1.97 -16.60
N GLY A 123 -0.49 3.05 -16.34
CA GLY A 123 -0.39 4.21 -17.22
C GLY A 123 0.23 3.86 -18.57
N SER A 124 1.29 3.05 -18.56
CA SER A 124 1.91 2.56 -19.79
C SER A 124 0.99 1.64 -20.60
N GLU A 125 0.21 0.78 -19.93
CA GLU A 125 -0.72 -0.16 -20.57
C GLU A 125 -2.06 0.50 -20.98
N MET A 126 -2.49 1.55 -20.28
CA MET A 126 -3.74 2.28 -20.48
C MET A 126 -3.50 3.81 -20.48
N PRO A 127 -2.81 4.33 -21.51
CA PRO A 127 -2.28 5.71 -21.52
C PRO A 127 -3.34 6.79 -21.43
N HIS A 128 -4.56 6.52 -21.92
CA HIS A 128 -5.67 7.47 -21.89
C HIS A 128 -6.07 7.94 -20.48
N TRP A 129 -5.79 7.14 -19.45
CA TRP A 129 -6.13 7.47 -18.07
C TRP A 129 -5.00 8.10 -17.27
N ARG A 130 -3.75 8.15 -17.78
CA ARG A 130 -2.60 8.84 -17.17
C ARG A 130 -2.33 8.46 -15.71
N PHE A 131 -2.49 7.16 -15.41
CA PHE A 131 -2.41 6.61 -14.05
C PHE A 131 -1.08 6.85 -13.34
N GLU A 132 0.00 7.03 -14.08
CA GLU A 132 1.33 7.38 -13.61
C GLU A 132 1.40 8.75 -12.91
N GLU A 133 0.47 9.67 -13.20
CA GLU A 133 0.51 11.03 -12.66
C GLU A 133 -0.22 11.16 -11.32
N HIS A 134 -1.32 10.44 -11.17
CA HIS A 134 -2.23 10.60 -10.03
C HIS A 134 -2.46 9.30 -9.26
N PHE A 135 -1.87 8.17 -9.69
CA PHE A 135 -1.90 6.88 -8.99
C PHE A 135 -3.31 6.35 -8.66
N GLY A 136 -4.32 6.81 -9.40
CA GLY A 136 -5.73 6.49 -9.19
C GLY A 136 -6.42 7.28 -8.07
N TYR A 137 -5.76 8.29 -7.47
CA TYR A 137 -6.41 9.24 -6.55
C TYR A 137 -7.38 10.17 -7.30
N ALA A 138 -8.39 10.69 -6.61
CA ALA A 138 -9.41 11.57 -7.18
C ALA A 138 -8.89 13.00 -7.39
N THR A 139 -7.92 13.16 -8.28
CA THR A 139 -7.38 14.47 -8.69
C THR A 139 -8.21 15.06 -9.84
N PRO A 140 -8.10 16.37 -10.11
CA PRO A 140 -8.72 16.98 -11.29
C PRO A 140 -8.32 16.28 -12.59
N THR A 141 -7.03 15.98 -12.77
CA THR A 141 -6.53 15.26 -13.95
C THR A 141 -7.16 13.88 -14.14
N HIS A 142 -7.31 13.12 -13.04
CA HIS A 142 -7.94 11.80 -13.09
C HIS A 142 -9.41 11.91 -13.49
N ARG A 143 -10.12 12.89 -12.93
CA ARG A 143 -11.53 13.16 -13.24
C ARG A 143 -11.73 13.53 -14.70
N GLU A 144 -10.89 14.41 -15.24
CA GLU A 144 -10.89 14.76 -16.66
C GLU A 144 -10.66 13.53 -17.55
N ALA A 145 -9.72 12.67 -17.18
CA ALA A 145 -9.45 11.44 -17.93
C ALA A 145 -10.64 10.47 -17.91
N ILE A 146 -11.36 10.34 -16.78
CA ILE A 146 -12.60 9.55 -16.68
C ILE A 146 -13.71 10.16 -17.53
N ILE A 147 -13.89 11.48 -17.51
CA ILE A 147 -14.92 12.15 -18.31
C ILE A 147 -14.66 11.96 -19.81
N ALA A 148 -13.40 12.05 -20.23
CA ALA A 148 -13.01 11.93 -21.63
C ALA A 148 -13.07 10.48 -22.16
N ASN A 149 -12.69 9.49 -21.34
CA ASN A 149 -12.46 8.11 -21.79
C ASN A 149 -13.41 7.07 -21.16
N GLY A 150 -14.29 7.49 -20.26
CA GLY A 150 -15.07 6.59 -19.43
C GLY A 150 -14.24 5.93 -18.33
N VAL A 151 -14.82 4.93 -17.66
CA VAL A 151 -14.13 4.14 -16.63
C VAL A 151 -13.23 3.08 -17.25
N SER A 152 -12.05 2.90 -16.66
CA SER A 152 -11.13 1.80 -17.00
C SER A 152 -11.44 0.52 -16.20
N PRO A 153 -10.90 -0.65 -16.61
CA PRO A 153 -11.06 -1.92 -15.89
C PRO A 153 -10.53 -1.94 -14.45
N ILE A 154 -9.66 -0.99 -14.07
CA ILE A 154 -9.08 -0.90 -12.71
C ILE A 154 -9.73 0.18 -11.83
N HIS A 155 -10.75 0.86 -12.34
CA HIS A 155 -11.59 1.74 -11.53
C HIS A 155 -12.45 0.93 -10.56
N ARG A 156 -12.62 1.47 -9.35
CA ARG A 156 -13.49 0.90 -8.32
C ARG A 156 -14.84 1.57 -8.46
N LEU A 157 -15.82 0.85 -8.99
CA LEU A 157 -17.12 1.43 -9.35
C LEU A 157 -18.03 1.59 -8.12
N SER A 158 -17.75 0.88 -7.03
CA SER A 158 -18.47 1.03 -5.75
C SER A 158 -18.15 2.34 -5.01
N PHE A 159 -17.13 3.08 -5.44
CA PHE A 159 -16.73 4.32 -4.80
C PHE A 159 -17.66 5.45 -5.23
N LYS A 160 -18.12 6.26 -4.27
CA LYS A 160 -18.87 7.49 -4.54
C LYS A 160 -17.93 8.56 -5.09
N SER A 161 -17.74 8.57 -6.41
CA SER A 161 -16.89 9.53 -7.12
C SER A 161 -17.75 10.46 -7.95
N SER A 162 -17.55 11.77 -7.80
CA SER A 162 -18.25 12.78 -8.61
C SER A 162 -17.96 12.63 -10.10
N ALA A 163 -16.85 11.97 -10.49
CA ALA A 163 -16.53 11.70 -11.88
C ALA A 163 -17.49 10.69 -12.52
N TYR A 164 -17.87 9.65 -11.78
CA TYR A 164 -18.79 8.61 -12.26
C TYR A 164 -20.21 9.16 -12.43
N GLU A 165 -20.64 10.03 -11.51
CA GLU A 165 -21.93 10.72 -11.59
C GLU A 165 -22.06 11.56 -12.88
N GLN A 166 -20.96 12.18 -13.35
CA GLN A 166 -20.99 13.01 -14.57
C GLN A 166 -21.15 12.19 -15.85
N ILE A 167 -20.71 10.92 -15.82
CA ILE A 167 -20.85 9.98 -16.94
C ILE A 167 -22.04 9.03 -16.72
N ALA A 168 -22.90 9.33 -15.76
CA ALA A 168 -24.16 8.63 -15.44
C ALA A 168 -24.00 7.12 -15.16
N LEU A 169 -22.96 6.74 -14.42
CA LEU A 169 -22.77 5.38 -13.88
C LEU A 169 -23.41 5.20 -12.50
#